data_AF-A0A6G2FXH6-F1
#
_entry.id   AF-A0A6G2FXH6-F1
#
_cell.length_a   1.000
_cell.length_b   1.000
_cell.length_c   1.000
_cell.angle_alpha   90.00
_cell.angle_beta   90.00
_cell.angle_gamma   90.00
#
_symmetry.space_group_name_H-M   'P 1'
#
loop_
_entity.id
_entity.type
_entity.pdbx_description
1 polymer ?
#
loop_
_entity_poly.entity_id
_entity_poly.type
_entity_poly.pdbx_seq_one_letter_code
_entity_poly.pdbx_strand_id
1 'polypeptide(L)'
;MRTFDRVFVLGLTASQFPGSASRLALVDAVTDAHPDFSEADQARRAEYRIASLVAGAEAVTLSRPKQQLDGTEYIDAGILAEIRRITDTEPRRRDEFGHLVGRPPNGRRDKVGARADAQRAFATAGARAGPDTLGEYAATASSTGLFEETAGSSDRLASETAPGETATEGVQTAADRGRARPSNRTGWLSREAREGLAFRLDRLSSTQVERYAGCPFRFYATEVLGLEERDRDEEPIARGRYVHGVLERFYGELGDEVRVPISLDGVGRDALEARLLRVATDELEAADDEFDDRWLFELLAGLGDPAENEYYDRTSVDGRPAGILVRFLEEELALYVDPDGRLQNGPLAAAPSWFETKLSIDVDGTTIRGVLDRGEVTSDGRAIVRDYKTGYTSSERDTLDGLSFQLPLYAKMLEENVDEVTETVGGGYYRLKEPGKVSSTAGQIGFVGDEPPNASWRGNSYNDGYGGTPMVYHGSDKPSIESRAGFREFLDEVVPRRLASIVAGIEAGTFHPTVNDPDDAGCSNCPFRDACDVRSHRRQLFMENMESEGRDAYVPPIARGVEWAPVAEEGEN
;
A
#
# COMPACT_ATOMS: atom_id res chain seq x y z
N MET A 1 -25.85 -48.08 39.53
CA MET A 1 -25.46 -47.51 38.21
C MET A 1 -26.10 -46.13 38.13
N ARG A 2 -25.35 -45.07 37.78
CA ARG A 2 -25.99 -43.75 37.56
C ARG A 2 -26.85 -43.84 36.30
N THR A 3 -28.08 -43.39 36.38
CA THR A 3 -29.00 -43.31 35.23
C THR A 3 -28.95 -41.91 34.64
N PHE A 4 -29.01 -41.82 33.31
CA PHE A 4 -28.98 -40.55 32.57
C PHE A 4 -30.21 -40.47 31.66
N ASP A 5 -30.91 -39.35 31.65
CA ASP A 5 -32.03 -39.16 30.71
C ASP A 5 -31.50 -39.08 29.27
N ARG A 6 -30.34 -38.43 29.07
CA ARG A 6 -29.65 -38.37 27.77
C ARG A 6 -28.13 -38.44 27.89
N VAL A 7 -27.50 -39.16 26.97
CA VAL A 7 -26.03 -39.23 26.82
C VAL A 7 -25.63 -38.86 25.40
N PHE A 8 -24.63 -38.00 25.27
CA PHE A 8 -23.99 -37.64 24.00
C PHE A 8 -22.56 -38.16 23.99
N VAL A 9 -22.23 -39.03 23.03
CA VAL A 9 -20.87 -39.51 22.79
C VAL A 9 -20.39 -38.91 21.47
N LEU A 10 -19.36 -38.08 21.55
CA LEU A 10 -18.86 -37.28 20.43
C LEU A 10 -17.50 -37.83 19.95
N GLY A 11 -17.15 -37.55 18.70
CA GLY A 11 -15.79 -37.83 18.19
C GLY A 11 -15.50 -39.32 17.96
N LEU A 12 -16.50 -40.13 17.61
CA LEU A 12 -16.33 -41.57 17.37
C LEU A 12 -15.70 -41.86 16.00
N THR A 13 -14.43 -41.49 15.86
CA THR A 13 -13.58 -41.76 14.68
C THR A 13 -12.53 -42.81 15.00
N ALA A 14 -12.06 -43.55 13.99
CA ALA A 14 -11.05 -44.61 14.16
C ALA A 14 -9.71 -44.09 14.71
N SER A 15 -9.39 -42.81 14.49
CA SER A 15 -8.18 -42.18 14.99
C SER A 15 -8.28 -41.69 16.44
N GLN A 16 -9.50 -41.52 16.97
CA GLN A 16 -9.74 -40.96 18.30
C GLN A 16 -10.36 -41.97 19.27
N PHE A 17 -10.98 -43.03 18.75
CA PHE A 17 -11.60 -44.09 19.55
C PHE A 17 -11.31 -45.50 18.99
N PRO A 18 -10.80 -46.43 19.82
CA PRO A 18 -10.37 -46.21 21.21
C PRO A 18 -9.13 -45.31 21.25
N GLY A 19 -9.10 -44.36 22.19
CA GLY A 19 -7.96 -43.45 22.32
C GLY A 19 -6.70 -44.22 22.70
N SER A 20 -5.59 -44.00 22.02
CA SER A 20 -4.29 -44.53 22.42
C SER A 20 -3.77 -43.74 23.62
N ALA A 21 -3.36 -44.43 24.68
CA ALA A 21 -2.56 -43.79 25.72
C ALA A 21 -1.16 -43.55 25.13
N SER A 22 -0.81 -42.30 24.79
CA SER A 22 0.58 -41.96 24.50
C SER A 22 1.39 -42.14 25.78
N ARG A 23 2.29 -43.13 25.79
CA ARG A 23 3.21 -43.37 26.91
C ARG A 23 4.54 -42.70 26.63
N LEU A 24 5.20 -42.28 27.71
CA LEU A 24 6.62 -41.95 27.68
C LEU A 24 7.40 -43.25 27.49
N ALA A 25 8.40 -43.26 26.61
CA ALA A 25 9.16 -44.46 26.23
C ALA A 25 9.74 -45.27 27.41
N LEU A 26 9.96 -44.63 28.56
CA LEU A 26 10.44 -45.26 29.79
C LEU A 26 9.44 -46.27 30.39
N VAL A 27 8.13 -46.04 30.20
CA VAL A 27 7.05 -46.89 30.76
C VAL A 27 6.86 -48.16 29.94
N ASP A 28 7.09 -48.11 28.63
CA ASP A 28 6.95 -49.26 27.74
C ASP A 28 7.98 -50.36 28.06
N ALA A 29 9.23 -49.96 28.33
CA ALA A 29 10.30 -50.89 28.73
C ALA A 29 9.99 -51.66 30.02
N VAL A 30 9.25 -51.07 30.96
CA VAL A 30 8.84 -51.71 32.21
C VAL A 30 7.62 -52.63 32.00
N THR A 31 6.71 -52.23 31.11
CA THR A 31 5.48 -52.98 30.82
C THR A 31 5.77 -54.25 30.02
N ASP A 32 6.70 -54.19 29.06
CA ASP A 32 7.09 -55.32 28.21
C ASP A 32 7.97 -56.35 28.95
N ALA A 33 8.53 -55.97 30.10
CA ALA A 33 9.43 -56.83 30.88
C ALA A 33 8.70 -57.93 31.68
N HIS A 34 7.38 -57.83 31.93
CA HIS A 34 6.66 -58.85 32.71
C HIS A 34 5.16 -59.00 32.33
N PRO A 35 4.64 -60.24 32.19
CA PRO A 35 3.24 -60.51 31.84
C PRO A 35 2.21 -59.90 32.81
N ASP A 36 2.55 -59.76 34.09
CA ASP A 36 1.65 -59.14 35.09
C ASP A 36 1.44 -57.63 34.87
N PHE A 37 2.33 -56.98 34.11
CA PHE A 37 2.14 -55.61 33.66
C PHE A 37 1.57 -55.53 32.25
N SER A 38 1.35 -56.68 31.58
CA SER A 38 0.72 -56.71 30.26
C SER A 38 -0.64 -56.03 30.33
N GLU A 39 -0.85 -55.07 29.44
CA GLU A 39 -2.00 -54.20 29.56
C GLU A 39 -3.27 -54.98 29.19
N ALA A 40 -4.30 -54.87 30.03
CA ALA A 40 -5.61 -55.37 29.62
C ALA A 40 -6.11 -54.51 28.45
N ASP A 41 -6.54 -55.19 27.39
CA ASP A 41 -7.04 -54.66 26.13
C ASP A 41 -7.77 -53.29 26.30
N GLN A 42 -7.05 -52.21 26.02
CA GLN A 42 -7.54 -50.84 26.17
C GLN A 42 -8.76 -50.59 25.27
N ALA A 43 -8.79 -51.21 24.09
CA ALA A 43 -9.92 -51.14 23.19
C ALA A 43 -11.17 -51.72 23.86
N ARG A 44 -11.07 -52.94 24.42
CA ARG A 44 -12.16 -53.56 25.19
C ARG A 44 -12.58 -52.74 26.40
N ARG A 45 -11.65 -52.11 27.12
CA ARG A 45 -11.97 -51.23 28.25
C ARG A 45 -12.73 -49.98 27.80
N ALA A 46 -12.31 -49.35 26.70
CA ALA A 46 -12.97 -48.19 26.12
C ALA A 46 -14.38 -48.55 25.62
N GLU A 47 -14.52 -49.69 24.95
CA GLU A 47 -15.81 -50.24 24.52
C GLU A 47 -16.73 -50.53 25.71
N TYR A 48 -16.21 -51.17 26.77
CA TYR A 48 -16.98 -51.44 27.99
C TYR A 48 -17.49 -50.16 28.65
N ARG A 49 -16.70 -49.07 28.64
CA ARG A 49 -17.14 -47.77 29.18
C ARG A 49 -18.28 -47.19 28.36
N ILE A 50 -18.18 -47.19 27.03
CA ILE A 50 -19.29 -46.73 26.18
C ILE A 50 -20.52 -47.63 26.39
N ALA A 51 -20.36 -48.94 26.40
CA ALA A 51 -21.46 -49.88 26.62
C ALA A 51 -22.16 -49.64 27.97
N SER A 52 -21.39 -49.35 29.03
CA SER A 52 -21.93 -49.03 30.36
C SER A 52 -22.70 -47.70 30.38
N LEU A 53 -22.22 -46.69 29.64
CA LEU A 53 -22.93 -45.41 29.48
C LEU A 53 -24.22 -45.58 28.66
N VAL A 54 -24.17 -46.38 27.59
CA VAL A 54 -25.33 -46.70 26.76
C VAL A 54 -26.40 -47.44 27.57
N ALA A 55 -25.99 -48.46 28.35
CA ALA A 55 -26.92 -49.23 29.18
C ALA A 55 -27.53 -48.43 30.33
N GLY A 56 -26.90 -47.33 30.75
CA GLY A 56 -27.37 -46.46 31.83
C GLY A 56 -28.21 -45.28 31.36
N ALA A 57 -28.52 -45.16 30.06
CA ALA A 57 -29.19 -43.98 29.49
C ALA A 57 -30.55 -44.30 28.89
N GLU A 58 -31.54 -43.41 29.07
CA GLU A 58 -32.85 -43.51 28.40
C GLU A 58 -32.73 -43.21 26.90
N ALA A 59 -31.91 -42.22 26.52
CA ALA A 59 -31.57 -41.94 25.12
C ALA A 59 -30.08 -41.64 24.91
N VAL A 60 -29.51 -42.19 23.83
CA VAL A 60 -28.10 -41.98 23.47
C VAL A 60 -27.98 -41.40 22.08
N THR A 61 -27.14 -40.37 21.93
CA THR A 61 -26.71 -39.84 20.64
C THR A 61 -25.22 -40.09 20.44
N LEU A 62 -24.89 -40.85 19.39
CA LEU A 62 -23.52 -41.13 18.98
C LEU A 62 -23.20 -40.27 17.75
N SER A 63 -22.08 -39.55 17.77
CA SER A 63 -21.70 -38.68 16.66
C SER A 63 -20.22 -38.77 16.31
N ARG A 64 -19.92 -38.45 15.05
CA ARG A 64 -18.57 -38.29 14.52
C ARG A 64 -18.51 -37.07 13.60
N PRO A 65 -17.38 -36.37 13.53
CA PRO A 65 -17.13 -35.44 12.44
C PRO A 65 -17.07 -36.19 11.09
N LYS A 66 -17.48 -35.51 10.02
CA LYS A 66 -17.35 -36.05 8.66
C LYS A 66 -15.93 -35.83 8.12
N GLN A 67 -15.40 -34.63 8.32
CA GLN A 67 -14.12 -34.18 7.76
C GLN A 67 -13.27 -33.43 8.79
N GLN A 68 -11.97 -33.40 8.54
CA GLN A 68 -10.98 -32.55 9.20
C GLN A 68 -11.09 -31.09 8.69
N LEU A 69 -10.36 -30.17 9.33
CA LEU A 69 -10.30 -28.76 8.89
C LEU A 69 -9.72 -28.60 7.48
N ASP A 70 -8.89 -29.55 7.04
CA ASP A 70 -8.29 -29.60 5.71
C ASP A 70 -9.18 -30.28 4.64
N GLY A 71 -10.37 -30.77 5.01
CA GLY A 71 -11.30 -31.45 4.12
C GLY A 71 -11.17 -32.99 4.04
N THR A 72 -10.18 -33.59 4.70
CA THR A 72 -9.97 -35.05 4.72
C THR A 72 -11.08 -35.77 5.49
N GLU A 73 -11.64 -36.86 4.96
CA GLU A 73 -12.72 -37.60 5.64
C GLU A 73 -12.23 -38.41 6.84
N TYR A 74 -13.01 -38.37 7.93
CA TYR A 74 -12.80 -39.25 9.08
C TYR A 74 -13.42 -40.63 8.86
N ILE A 75 -12.67 -41.67 9.24
CA ILE A 75 -13.13 -43.06 9.29
C ILE A 75 -13.90 -43.30 10.60
N ASP A 76 -15.01 -44.05 10.51
CA ASP A 76 -15.84 -44.43 11.66
C ASP A 76 -15.04 -45.26 12.68
N ALA A 77 -15.23 -44.98 13.98
CA ALA A 77 -14.74 -45.90 15.01
C ALA A 77 -15.42 -47.28 14.88
N GLY A 78 -14.67 -48.36 15.14
CA GLY A 78 -15.18 -49.74 14.99
C GLY A 78 -16.47 -50.02 15.76
N ILE A 79 -16.62 -49.42 16.95
CA ILE A 79 -17.83 -49.55 17.78
C ILE A 79 -19.10 -49.03 17.08
N LEU A 80 -19.00 -48.03 16.19
CA LEU A 80 -20.15 -47.55 15.43
C LEU A 80 -20.63 -48.59 14.41
N ALA A 81 -19.70 -49.32 13.78
CA ALA A 81 -20.04 -50.42 12.88
C ALA A 81 -20.74 -51.55 13.65
N GLU A 82 -20.25 -51.85 14.85
CA GLU A 82 -20.84 -52.89 15.70
C GLU A 82 -22.24 -52.51 16.20
N ILE A 83 -22.43 -51.27 16.64
CA ILE A 83 -23.76 -50.76 17.04
C ILE A 83 -24.73 -50.79 15.86
N ARG A 84 -24.31 -50.40 14.66
CA ARG A 84 -25.15 -50.51 13.45
C ARG A 84 -25.44 -51.96 13.06
N ARG A 85 -24.57 -52.89 13.40
CA ARG A 85 -24.77 -54.32 13.13
C ARG A 85 -25.80 -54.94 14.06
N ILE A 86 -25.81 -54.52 15.33
CA ILE A 86 -26.71 -55.08 16.37
C ILE A 86 -27.99 -54.26 16.57
N THR A 87 -28.09 -53.08 15.97
CA THR A 87 -29.29 -52.24 15.99
C THR A 87 -29.71 -51.88 14.57
N ASP A 88 -31.01 -51.76 14.31
CA ASP A 88 -31.53 -51.21 13.05
C ASP A 88 -31.36 -49.68 12.94
N THR A 89 -30.29 -49.12 13.53
CA THR A 89 -30.08 -47.68 13.61
C THR A 89 -29.40 -47.16 12.36
N GLU A 90 -30.13 -46.39 11.56
CA GLU A 90 -29.56 -45.70 10.40
C GLU A 90 -28.82 -44.41 10.80
N PRO A 91 -27.61 -44.17 10.26
CA PRO A 91 -26.88 -42.94 10.52
C PRO A 91 -27.58 -41.74 9.89
N ARG A 92 -27.93 -40.77 10.74
CA ARG A 92 -28.48 -39.49 10.29
C ARG A 92 -27.36 -38.55 9.88
N ARG A 93 -27.18 -38.34 8.57
CA ARG A 93 -26.18 -37.41 8.03
C ARG A 93 -26.68 -35.98 8.15
N ARG A 94 -25.78 -35.08 8.54
CA ARG A 94 -26.02 -33.62 8.48
C ARG A 94 -25.16 -32.99 7.38
N ASP A 95 -25.72 -32.01 6.67
CA ASP A 95 -24.97 -31.19 5.71
C ASP A 95 -24.08 -30.16 6.42
N GLU A 96 -23.31 -29.40 5.63
CA GLU A 96 -22.42 -28.34 6.13
C GLU A 96 -23.15 -27.23 6.92
N PHE A 97 -24.46 -27.10 6.71
CA PHE A 97 -25.33 -26.13 7.38
C PHE A 97 -26.05 -26.71 8.63
N GLY A 98 -25.82 -28.00 8.94
CA GLY A 98 -26.38 -28.69 10.11
C GLY A 98 -27.78 -29.28 9.90
N HIS A 99 -28.30 -29.28 8.67
CA HIS A 99 -29.60 -29.88 8.34
C HIS A 99 -29.48 -31.38 8.11
N LEU A 100 -30.53 -32.12 8.46
CA LEU A 100 -30.61 -33.55 8.17
C LEU A 100 -30.73 -33.77 6.66
N VAL A 101 -29.77 -34.46 6.07
CA VAL A 101 -29.76 -34.80 4.65
C VAL A 101 -30.99 -35.69 4.35
N GLY A 102 -31.71 -35.38 3.27
CA GLY A 102 -32.91 -36.12 2.86
C GLY A 102 -34.21 -35.68 3.53
N ARG A 103 -34.20 -34.61 4.34
CA ARG A 103 -35.43 -33.95 4.83
C ARG A 103 -35.47 -32.49 4.41
N PRO A 104 -36.66 -31.92 4.09
CA PRO A 104 -36.79 -30.50 3.87
C PRO A 104 -36.35 -29.74 5.13
N PRO A 105 -35.59 -28.64 5.01
CA PRO A 105 -35.16 -27.84 6.16
C PRO A 105 -36.39 -27.33 6.92
N ASN A 106 -36.59 -27.80 8.15
CA ASN A 106 -37.73 -27.41 9.00
C ASN A 106 -37.44 -26.13 9.82
N GLY A 107 -36.39 -25.38 9.48
CA GLY A 107 -35.95 -24.18 10.20
C GLY A 107 -35.27 -24.43 11.55
N ARG A 108 -35.30 -25.64 12.11
CA ARG A 108 -34.58 -25.98 13.34
C ARG A 108 -33.20 -26.56 13.03
N ARG A 109 -32.15 -25.86 13.43
CA ARG A 109 -30.78 -26.39 13.47
C ARG A 109 -30.55 -27.03 14.84
N ASP A 110 -30.42 -28.36 14.90
CA ASP A 110 -30.06 -29.07 16.14
C ASP A 110 -28.54 -29.04 16.38
N LYS A 111 -27.92 -27.85 16.39
CA LYS A 111 -26.54 -27.68 16.90
C LYS A 111 -26.62 -27.09 18.30
N VAL A 112 -25.79 -27.62 19.21
CA VAL A 112 -25.48 -26.94 20.48
C VAL A 112 -24.65 -25.70 20.08
N GLY A 113 -25.19 -24.51 20.34
CA GLY A 113 -24.74 -23.26 19.73
C GLY A 113 -23.31 -22.87 20.11
N ALA A 114 -22.51 -22.55 19.09
CA ALA A 114 -21.26 -21.79 19.24
C ALA A 114 -21.47 -20.34 18.78
N ARG A 115 -20.61 -19.40 19.21
CA ARG A 115 -20.64 -17.99 18.75
C ARG A 115 -20.63 -17.84 17.23
N ALA A 116 -19.89 -18.72 16.54
CA ALA A 116 -19.85 -18.75 15.08
C ALA A 116 -21.20 -19.12 14.43
N ASP A 117 -22.11 -19.78 15.15
CA ASP A 117 -23.47 -20.06 14.66
C ASP A 117 -24.34 -18.80 14.66
N ALA A 118 -24.15 -17.90 15.63
CA ALA A 118 -24.80 -16.59 15.64
C ALA A 118 -24.37 -15.75 14.44
N GLN A 119 -23.06 -15.65 14.18
CA GLN A 119 -22.52 -14.95 13.00
C GLN A 119 -23.06 -15.54 11.68
N ARG A 120 -23.10 -16.88 11.55
CA ARG A 120 -23.71 -17.54 10.38
C ARG A 120 -25.21 -17.29 10.26
N ALA A 121 -25.92 -17.19 11.39
CA ALA A 121 -27.35 -16.86 11.39
C ALA A 121 -27.58 -15.42 10.91
N PHE A 122 -26.77 -14.45 11.37
CA PHE A 122 -26.78 -13.08 10.86
C PHE A 122 -26.49 -13.03 9.37
N ALA A 123 -25.47 -13.75 8.88
CA ALA A 123 -25.17 -13.83 7.46
C ALA A 123 -26.33 -14.42 6.64
N THR A 124 -26.96 -15.49 7.13
CA THR A 124 -28.12 -16.13 6.47
C THR A 124 -29.35 -15.22 6.47
N ALA A 125 -29.60 -14.53 7.60
CA ALA A 125 -30.68 -13.56 7.73
C ALA A 125 -30.45 -12.37 6.79
N GLY A 126 -29.20 -11.91 6.65
CA GLY A 126 -28.88 -10.77 5.80
C GLY A 126 -29.06 -11.02 4.31
N ALA A 127 -29.07 -12.29 3.89
CA ALA A 127 -29.46 -12.66 2.53
C ALA A 127 -30.98 -12.50 2.26
N ARG A 128 -31.80 -12.32 3.30
CA ARG A 128 -33.27 -12.34 3.21
C ARG A 128 -33.95 -11.10 3.81
N ALA A 129 -33.25 -10.37 4.66
CA ALA A 129 -33.78 -9.27 5.45
C ALA A 129 -32.98 -7.99 5.19
N GLY A 130 -33.64 -6.84 5.33
CA GLY A 130 -33.00 -5.53 5.23
C GLY A 130 -32.14 -5.20 6.46
N PRO A 131 -31.31 -4.15 6.39
CA PRO A 131 -30.42 -3.73 7.48
C PRO A 131 -31.15 -3.46 8.80
N ASP A 132 -32.34 -2.85 8.72
CA ASP A 132 -33.13 -2.51 9.91
C ASP A 132 -33.56 -3.76 10.67
N THR A 133 -34.09 -4.76 9.96
CA THR A 133 -34.47 -6.06 10.53
C THR A 133 -33.27 -6.83 11.09
N LEU A 134 -32.09 -6.72 10.46
CA LEU A 134 -30.86 -7.29 11.01
C LEU A 134 -30.41 -6.57 12.28
N GLY A 135 -30.59 -5.25 12.36
CA GLY A 135 -30.37 -4.46 13.57
C GLY A 135 -31.29 -4.92 14.71
N GLU A 136 -32.57 -5.15 14.43
CA GLU A 136 -33.51 -5.73 15.42
C GLU A 136 -33.05 -7.10 15.92
N TYR A 137 -32.54 -7.96 15.03
CA TYR A 137 -31.96 -9.25 15.41
C TYR A 137 -30.71 -9.09 16.27
N ALA A 138 -29.84 -8.11 15.98
CA ALA A 138 -28.64 -7.81 16.76
C ALA A 138 -28.97 -7.31 18.16
N ALA A 139 -29.92 -6.36 18.27
CA ALA A 139 -30.41 -5.86 19.54
C ALA A 139 -31.04 -6.96 20.40
N THR A 140 -31.85 -7.83 19.78
CA THR A 140 -32.49 -8.97 20.46
C THR A 140 -31.46 -10.01 20.91
N ALA A 141 -30.46 -10.31 20.09
CA ALA A 141 -29.37 -11.22 20.45
C ALA A 141 -28.54 -10.67 21.62
N SER A 142 -28.31 -9.36 21.66
CA SER A 142 -27.60 -8.72 22.77
C SER A 142 -28.41 -8.74 24.07
N SER A 143 -29.70 -8.42 24.01
CA SER A 143 -30.55 -8.40 25.22
C SER A 143 -30.80 -9.79 25.82
N THR A 144 -30.56 -10.85 25.04
CA THR A 144 -30.65 -12.24 25.48
C THR A 144 -29.31 -12.82 25.97
N GLY A 145 -28.24 -12.00 26.01
CA GLY A 145 -26.92 -12.42 26.48
C GLY A 145 -26.12 -13.27 25.48
N LEU A 146 -26.56 -13.38 24.22
CA LEU A 146 -25.85 -14.16 23.20
C LEU A 146 -24.45 -13.59 22.90
N PHE A 147 -24.29 -12.27 23.09
CA PHE A 147 -23.04 -11.55 22.92
C PHE A 147 -22.32 -11.27 24.26
N GLU A 148 -22.65 -11.97 25.35
CA GLU A 148 -21.95 -11.77 26.63
C GLU A 148 -20.43 -11.92 26.49
N GLU A 149 -19.73 -10.93 27.03
CA GLU A 149 -18.27 -10.83 27.09
C GLU A 149 -17.71 -12.00 27.91
N THR A 150 -16.93 -12.87 27.26
CA THR A 150 -16.09 -13.80 28.00
C THR A 150 -14.87 -13.06 28.51
N ALA A 151 -14.68 -13.05 29.83
CA ALA A 151 -13.44 -12.62 30.45
C ALA A 151 -12.24 -13.35 29.81
N GLY A 152 -11.29 -12.59 29.23
CA GLY A 152 -10.08 -13.13 28.63
C GLY A 152 -9.99 -13.09 27.10
N SER A 153 -11.00 -12.53 26.40
CA SER A 153 -10.82 -12.12 25.00
C SER A 153 -9.76 -11.01 24.92
N SER A 154 -8.78 -11.14 24.03
CA SER A 154 -7.72 -10.16 23.78
C SER A 154 -8.24 -8.80 23.28
N ASP A 155 -9.50 -8.74 22.87
CA ASP A 155 -10.12 -7.57 22.24
C ASP A 155 -10.70 -6.59 23.27
N ARG A 156 -9.96 -6.30 24.33
CA ARG A 156 -10.31 -5.22 25.27
C ARG A 156 -10.04 -3.87 24.63
N LEU A 157 -10.87 -3.49 23.66
CA LEU A 157 -11.23 -2.07 23.55
C LEU A 157 -12.27 -1.85 24.65
N ALA A 158 -11.87 -1.12 25.69
CA ALA A 158 -12.77 -0.71 26.77
C ALA A 158 -13.77 0.32 26.23
N SER A 159 -14.70 -0.10 25.37
CA SER A 159 -15.77 0.78 24.91
C SER A 159 -16.90 0.78 25.94
N GLU A 160 -17.44 1.96 26.22
CA GLU A 160 -18.65 2.14 27.03
C GLU A 160 -19.93 1.64 26.29
N THR A 161 -19.76 1.13 25.07
CA THR A 161 -20.82 0.77 24.13
C THR A 161 -21.25 -0.69 24.30
N ALA A 162 -22.55 -0.95 24.36
CA ALA A 162 -23.04 -2.32 24.51
C ALA A 162 -22.68 -3.20 23.28
N PRO A 163 -22.38 -4.50 23.44
CA PRO A 163 -22.02 -5.39 22.32
C PRO A 163 -23.06 -5.42 21.18
N GLY A 164 -24.35 -5.32 21.49
CA GLY A 164 -25.43 -5.26 20.49
C GLY A 164 -25.47 -3.98 19.67
N GLU A 165 -25.08 -2.86 20.27
CA GLU A 165 -25.00 -1.57 19.58
C GLU A 165 -23.83 -1.60 18.58
N THR A 166 -22.68 -2.14 18.98
CA THR A 166 -21.54 -2.39 18.09
C THR A 166 -21.92 -3.29 16.91
N ALA A 167 -22.66 -4.38 17.15
CA ALA A 167 -23.13 -5.26 16.09
C ALA A 167 -24.10 -4.57 15.12
N THR A 168 -24.97 -3.68 15.64
CA THR A 168 -25.91 -2.91 14.83
C THR A 168 -25.18 -1.91 13.93
N GLU A 169 -24.23 -1.16 14.49
CA GLU A 169 -23.39 -0.24 13.71
C GLU A 169 -22.57 -0.97 12.65
N GLY A 170 -22.04 -2.16 12.96
CA GLY A 170 -21.36 -3.01 11.99
C GLY A 170 -22.27 -3.44 10.83
N VAL A 171 -23.50 -3.86 11.12
CA VAL A 171 -24.51 -4.22 10.09
C VAL A 171 -24.83 -3.03 9.21
N GLN A 172 -25.08 -1.86 9.80
CA GLN A 172 -25.40 -0.64 9.06
C GLN A 172 -24.21 -0.19 8.20
N THR A 173 -22.99 -0.24 8.74
CA THR A 173 -21.74 0.02 7.99
C THR A 173 -21.60 -0.90 6.79
N ALA A 174 -21.76 -2.22 7.00
CA ALA A 174 -21.66 -3.20 5.94
C ALA A 174 -22.74 -3.03 4.86
N ALA A 175 -23.95 -2.63 5.26
CA ALA A 175 -25.07 -2.35 4.36
C ALA A 175 -24.83 -1.08 3.53
N ASP A 176 -24.36 0.02 4.14
CA ASP A 176 -24.07 1.28 3.46
C ASP A 176 -22.92 1.09 2.45
N ARG A 177 -21.82 0.43 2.87
CA ARG A 177 -20.75 -0.01 1.96
C ARG A 177 -21.26 -0.97 0.88
N GLY A 178 -22.29 -1.75 1.20
CA GLY A 178 -23.00 -2.64 0.28
C GLY A 178 -23.92 -1.94 -0.72
N ARG A 179 -24.20 -0.64 -0.57
CA ARG A 179 -24.93 0.13 -1.57
C ARG A 179 -24.00 0.81 -2.57
N ALA A 180 -22.70 0.88 -2.26
CA ALA A 180 -21.70 1.63 -3.00
C ALA A 180 -22.14 3.10 -3.19
N ARG A 181 -22.56 3.75 -2.11
CA ARG A 181 -23.01 5.15 -2.10
C ARG A 181 -22.29 5.98 -1.03
N PRO A 182 -22.16 7.30 -1.24
CA PRO A 182 -21.72 8.21 -0.20
C PRO A 182 -22.61 8.14 1.05
N SER A 183 -21.98 8.11 2.22
CA SER A 183 -22.65 8.07 3.52
C SER A 183 -21.66 8.31 4.65
N ASN A 184 -22.18 8.58 5.85
CA ASN A 184 -21.36 8.73 7.05
C ASN A 184 -20.54 7.47 7.41
N ARG A 185 -20.83 6.33 6.79
CA ARG A 185 -20.18 5.03 7.03
C ARG A 185 -19.31 4.56 5.86
N THR A 186 -19.28 5.32 4.77
CA THR A 186 -18.44 5.06 3.59
C THR A 186 -17.33 6.09 3.44
N GLY A 187 -17.05 6.86 4.50
CA GLY A 187 -15.96 7.83 4.55
C GLY A 187 -16.38 9.27 4.34
N TRP A 188 -17.67 9.61 4.34
CA TRP A 188 -18.08 11.02 4.42
C TRP A 188 -18.25 11.42 5.87
N LEU A 189 -17.74 12.58 6.23
CA LEU A 189 -17.98 13.12 7.56
C LEU A 189 -19.20 14.01 7.55
N SER A 190 -20.09 13.81 8.53
CA SER A 190 -21.15 14.78 8.79
C SER A 190 -20.53 16.13 9.17
N ARG A 191 -21.30 17.21 9.05
CA ARG A 191 -20.83 18.54 9.46
C ARG A 191 -20.39 18.55 10.93
N GLU A 192 -21.17 17.88 11.79
CA GLU A 192 -20.88 17.76 13.21
C GLU A 192 -19.58 16.98 13.47
N ALA A 193 -19.34 15.90 12.71
CA ALA A 193 -18.09 15.14 12.81
C ALA A 193 -16.88 15.96 12.36
N ARG A 194 -17.00 16.73 11.27
CA ARG A 194 -15.94 17.63 10.79
C ARG A 194 -15.60 18.72 11.81
N GLU A 195 -16.64 19.38 12.35
CA GLU A 195 -16.47 20.41 13.39
C GLU A 195 -15.83 19.82 14.66
N GLY A 196 -16.17 18.58 15.02
CA GLY A 196 -15.61 17.86 16.18
C GLY A 196 -14.15 17.43 16.03
N LEU A 197 -13.70 17.11 14.82
CA LEU A 197 -12.30 16.72 14.57
C LEU A 197 -11.34 17.91 14.57
N ALA A 198 -11.84 19.14 14.43
CA ALA A 198 -11.06 20.38 14.40
C ALA A 198 -9.89 20.39 13.39
N PHE A 199 -9.94 19.53 12.37
CA PHE A 199 -8.94 19.46 11.31
C PHE A 199 -9.05 20.72 10.44
N ARG A 200 -7.94 21.44 10.28
CA ARG A 200 -7.86 22.65 9.44
C ARG A 200 -6.98 22.37 8.24
N LEU A 201 -7.50 22.71 7.07
CA LEU A 201 -6.83 22.52 5.79
C LEU A 201 -5.86 23.66 5.45
N ASP A 202 -5.53 24.55 6.38
CA ASP A 202 -4.73 25.76 6.10
C ASP A 202 -3.40 25.45 5.37
N ARG A 203 -2.87 24.23 5.50
CA ARG A 203 -1.63 23.79 4.84
C ARG A 203 -1.67 22.34 4.36
N LEU A 204 -1.15 22.11 3.16
CA LEU A 204 -0.90 20.78 2.60
C LEU A 204 0.54 20.69 2.04
N SER A 205 1.05 19.48 1.91
CA SER A 205 2.25 19.14 1.15
C SER A 205 1.91 18.43 -0.16
N SER A 206 2.83 18.41 -1.12
CA SER A 206 2.68 17.64 -2.36
C SER A 206 2.33 16.17 -2.10
N THR A 207 3.03 15.51 -1.18
CA THR A 207 2.76 14.12 -0.80
C THR A 207 1.37 13.93 -0.16
N GLN A 208 0.86 14.91 0.59
CA GLN A 208 -0.49 14.86 1.14
C GLN A 208 -1.57 14.99 0.04
N VAL A 209 -1.34 15.85 -0.95
CA VAL A 209 -2.21 15.98 -2.13
C VAL A 209 -2.28 14.65 -2.88
N GLU A 210 -1.14 14.03 -3.16
CA GLU A 210 -1.07 12.72 -3.83
C GLU A 210 -1.71 11.61 -2.99
N ARG A 211 -1.51 11.63 -1.66
CA ARG A 211 -2.16 10.66 -0.76
C ARG A 211 -3.67 10.74 -0.85
N TYR A 212 -4.24 11.93 -0.92
CA TYR A 212 -5.68 12.12 -1.12
C TYR A 212 -6.12 11.65 -2.51
N ALA A 213 -5.40 12.04 -3.57
CA ALA A 213 -5.68 11.62 -4.95
C ALA A 213 -5.67 10.09 -5.13
N GLY A 214 -4.70 9.40 -4.50
CA GLY A 214 -4.59 7.95 -4.52
C GLY A 214 -5.63 7.25 -3.65
N CYS A 215 -5.86 7.73 -2.43
CA CYS A 215 -6.84 7.14 -1.51
C CYS A 215 -7.27 8.15 -0.42
N PRO A 216 -8.47 8.75 -0.53
CA PRO A 216 -8.98 9.68 0.49
C PRO A 216 -9.07 9.08 1.89
N PHE A 217 -9.40 7.78 2.00
CA PHE A 217 -9.38 7.08 3.30
C PHE A 217 -7.98 7.00 3.91
N ARG A 218 -6.93 6.78 3.10
CA ARG A 218 -5.54 6.77 3.59
C ARG A 218 -5.14 8.15 4.08
N PHE A 219 -5.50 9.20 3.35
CA PHE A 219 -5.32 10.58 3.81
C PHE A 219 -6.00 10.80 5.16
N TYR A 220 -7.25 10.37 5.32
CA TYR A 220 -7.98 10.49 6.57
C TYR A 220 -7.32 9.75 7.74
N ALA A 221 -6.94 8.49 7.52
CA ALA A 221 -6.28 7.68 8.53
C ALA A 221 -4.96 8.32 9.01
N THR A 222 -4.14 8.82 8.09
CA THR A 222 -2.82 9.37 8.40
C THR A 222 -2.90 10.82 8.88
N GLU A 223 -3.55 11.70 8.12
CA GLU A 223 -3.46 13.17 8.31
C GLU A 223 -4.53 13.73 9.25
N VAL A 224 -5.71 13.10 9.28
CA VAL A 224 -6.86 13.59 10.07
C VAL A 224 -6.94 12.85 11.41
N LEU A 225 -6.80 11.53 11.39
CA LEU A 225 -6.85 10.69 12.60
C LEU A 225 -5.50 10.51 13.29
N GLY A 226 -4.38 10.75 12.59
CA GLY A 226 -3.05 10.57 13.15
C GLY A 226 -2.73 9.11 13.51
N LEU A 227 -3.26 8.14 12.74
CA LEU A 227 -3.01 6.73 13.02
C LEU A 227 -1.58 6.34 12.62
N GLU A 228 -0.88 5.70 13.55
CA GLU A 228 0.50 5.22 13.35
C GLU A 228 0.53 3.91 12.54
N GLU A 229 1.50 3.81 11.64
CA GLU A 229 1.79 2.59 10.87
C GLU A 229 2.65 1.65 11.74
N ARG A 230 2.07 0.54 12.22
CA ARG A 230 2.72 -0.36 13.21
C ARG A 230 4.08 -0.93 12.78
N ASP A 231 4.31 -1.12 11.48
CA ASP A 231 5.47 -1.83 10.93
C ASP A 231 6.17 -0.99 9.85
N ARG A 232 6.23 0.34 10.02
CA ARG A 232 6.89 1.21 9.05
C ARG A 232 8.40 0.99 9.09
N ASP A 233 8.96 0.52 7.99
CA ASP A 233 10.40 0.56 7.76
C ASP A 233 10.81 2.01 7.48
N GLU A 234 11.55 2.61 8.41
CA GLU A 234 12.03 4.00 8.30
C GLU A 234 13.33 4.09 7.48
N GLU A 235 14.02 2.98 7.26
CA GLU A 235 15.32 2.96 6.59
C GLU A 235 15.25 3.55 5.16
N PRO A 236 14.23 3.23 4.31
CA PRO A 236 14.12 3.87 2.99
C PRO A 236 13.99 5.39 3.05
N ILE A 237 13.34 5.93 4.09
CA ILE A 237 13.15 7.37 4.27
C ILE A 237 14.46 8.01 4.72
N ALA A 238 15.16 7.38 5.68
CA ALA A 238 16.48 7.80 6.12
C ALA A 238 17.48 7.82 4.95
N ARG A 239 17.53 6.74 4.15
CA ARG A 239 18.35 6.64 2.94
C ARG A 239 18.03 7.76 1.94
N GLY A 240 16.75 8.04 1.71
CA GLY A 240 16.30 9.16 0.87
C GLY A 240 16.82 10.50 1.39
N ARG A 241 16.53 10.83 2.65
CA ARG A 241 16.98 12.09 3.29
C ARG A 241 18.50 12.25 3.23
N TYR A 242 19.25 11.19 3.50
CA TYR A 242 20.70 11.19 3.42
C TYR A 242 21.19 11.51 2.00
N VAL A 243 20.67 10.83 0.97
CA VAL A 243 21.05 11.08 -0.42
C VAL A 243 20.74 12.52 -0.84
N HIS A 244 19.59 13.07 -0.44
CA HIS A 244 19.28 14.48 -0.70
C HIS A 244 20.29 15.43 -0.04
N GLY A 245 20.60 15.23 1.24
CA GLY A 245 21.59 16.06 1.95
C GLY A 245 22.98 16.03 1.30
N VAL A 246 23.42 14.85 0.83
CA VAL A 246 24.69 14.71 0.08
C VAL A 246 24.65 15.51 -1.23
N LEU A 247 23.57 15.41 -2.00
CA LEU A 247 23.47 16.10 -3.29
C LEU A 247 23.26 17.61 -3.14
N GLU A 248 22.49 18.05 -2.15
CA GLU A 248 22.33 19.46 -1.77
C GLU A 248 23.70 20.07 -1.47
N ARG A 249 24.46 19.45 -0.56
CA ARG A 249 25.76 19.96 -0.15
C ARG A 249 26.79 19.89 -1.27
N PHE A 250 26.78 18.84 -2.09
CA PHE A 250 27.65 18.71 -3.26
C PHE A 250 27.45 19.88 -4.24
N TYR A 251 26.20 20.20 -4.58
CA TYR A 251 25.91 21.31 -5.49
C TYR A 251 26.04 22.68 -4.84
N GLY A 252 25.71 22.81 -3.54
CA GLY A 252 25.93 24.04 -2.79
C GLY A 252 27.40 24.45 -2.78
N GLU A 253 28.29 23.52 -2.46
CA GLU A 253 29.73 23.79 -2.48
C GLU A 253 30.27 24.05 -3.89
N LEU A 254 29.68 23.44 -4.94
CA LEU A 254 30.02 23.80 -6.32
C LEU A 254 29.55 25.22 -6.64
N GLY A 255 28.32 25.60 -6.29
CA GLY A 255 27.77 26.94 -6.54
C GLY A 255 28.51 28.07 -5.81
N ASP A 256 29.22 27.77 -4.72
CA ASP A 256 30.11 28.73 -4.06
C ASP A 256 31.42 28.98 -4.85
N GLU A 257 31.87 27.99 -5.63
CA GLU A 257 33.12 28.05 -6.41
C GLU A 257 32.91 28.46 -7.86
N VAL A 258 31.84 27.97 -8.49
CA VAL A 258 31.42 28.33 -9.84
C VAL A 258 30.19 29.23 -9.80
N ARG A 259 30.08 30.12 -10.79
CA ARG A 259 28.91 30.99 -10.93
C ARG A 259 27.65 30.14 -11.15
N VAL A 260 26.54 30.49 -10.49
CA VAL A 260 25.20 29.97 -10.79
C VAL A 260 24.61 30.66 -12.04
N PRO A 261 23.98 29.94 -12.99
CA PRO A 261 23.78 28.48 -13.07
C PRO A 261 25.07 27.66 -13.15
N ILE A 262 25.12 26.53 -12.44
CA ILE A 262 26.31 25.70 -12.26
C ILE A 262 26.72 25.05 -13.60
N SER A 263 27.94 25.32 -14.04
CA SER A 263 28.58 24.59 -15.14
C SER A 263 29.57 23.57 -14.58
N LEU A 264 29.43 22.31 -15.00
CA LEU A 264 30.39 21.25 -14.70
C LEU A 264 31.57 21.25 -15.69
N ASP A 265 31.48 22.02 -16.78
CA ASP A 265 32.55 22.12 -17.77
C ASP A 265 33.82 22.71 -17.15
N GLY A 266 34.96 22.10 -17.45
CA GLY A 266 36.26 22.46 -16.89
C GLY A 266 36.53 21.97 -15.46
N VAL A 267 35.57 21.37 -14.76
CA VAL A 267 35.82 20.70 -13.48
C VAL A 267 36.23 19.24 -13.77
N GLY A 268 37.45 18.87 -13.40
CA GLY A 268 37.95 17.51 -13.64
C GLY A 268 37.11 16.45 -12.91
N ARG A 269 36.82 15.33 -13.59
CA ARG A 269 36.05 14.20 -13.01
C ARG A 269 36.59 13.75 -11.65
N ASP A 270 37.90 13.61 -11.51
CA ASP A 270 38.53 13.20 -10.25
C ASP A 270 38.26 14.20 -9.12
N ALA A 271 38.16 15.50 -9.42
CA ALA A 271 37.82 16.53 -8.44
C ALA A 271 36.34 16.47 -8.03
N LEU A 272 35.44 16.18 -8.98
CA LEU A 272 34.02 15.94 -8.69
C LEU A 272 33.82 14.69 -7.83
N GLU A 273 34.48 13.58 -8.17
CA GLU A 273 34.44 12.34 -7.40
C GLU A 273 35.00 12.52 -5.99
N ALA A 274 36.14 13.19 -5.84
CA ALA A 274 36.73 13.48 -4.53
C ALA A 274 35.82 14.37 -3.67
N ARG A 275 35.19 15.39 -4.28
CA ARG A 275 34.21 16.25 -3.59
C ARG A 275 32.99 15.45 -3.14
N LEU A 276 32.40 14.67 -4.03
CA LEU A 276 31.20 13.90 -3.73
C LEU A 276 31.47 12.84 -2.65
N LEU A 277 32.63 12.18 -2.69
CA LEU A 277 33.06 11.26 -1.63
C LEU A 277 33.21 11.96 -0.28
N ARG A 278 33.90 13.11 -0.24
CA ARG A 278 34.08 13.88 0.99
C ARG A 278 32.72 14.26 1.58
N VAL A 279 31.83 14.84 0.77
CA VAL A 279 30.50 15.24 1.23
C VAL A 279 29.72 14.04 1.74
N ALA A 280 29.70 12.92 1.01
CA ALA A 280 29.03 11.71 1.46
C ALA A 280 29.58 11.20 2.81
N THR A 281 30.90 11.18 2.97
CA THR A 281 31.53 10.72 4.22
C THR A 281 31.24 11.67 5.37
N ASP A 282 31.33 12.99 5.16
CA ASP A 282 31.01 14.00 6.17
C ASP A 282 29.54 13.89 6.63
N GLU A 283 28.60 13.70 5.70
CA GLU A 283 27.17 13.52 6.03
C GLU A 283 26.93 12.19 6.76
N LEU A 284 27.68 11.14 6.43
CA LEU A 284 27.57 9.83 7.08
C LEU A 284 28.06 9.89 8.53
N GLU A 285 29.17 10.59 8.77
CA GLU A 285 29.69 10.82 10.13
C GLU A 285 28.75 11.68 10.99
N ALA A 286 27.98 12.58 10.35
CA ALA A 286 27.03 13.45 11.03
C ALA A 286 25.64 12.82 11.20
N ALA A 287 25.34 11.71 10.53
CA ALA A 287 24.04 11.06 10.59
C ALA A 287 23.82 10.33 11.92
N ASP A 288 22.62 10.47 12.49
CA ASP A 288 22.18 9.67 13.65
C ASP A 288 21.71 8.27 13.24
N ASP A 289 21.37 8.09 11.95
CA ASP A 289 20.84 6.86 11.38
C ASP A 289 21.96 5.84 11.09
N GLU A 290 21.72 4.57 11.42
CA GLU A 290 22.62 3.46 11.05
C GLU A 290 22.16 2.87 9.72
N PHE A 291 23.08 2.79 8.75
CA PHE A 291 22.80 2.26 7.42
C PHE A 291 23.45 0.89 7.22
N ASP A 292 22.77 -0.01 6.52
CA ASP A 292 23.32 -1.32 6.19
C ASP A 292 24.56 -1.20 5.27
N ASP A 293 25.64 -1.89 5.63
CA ASP A 293 26.93 -1.88 4.92
C ASP A 293 26.81 -2.25 3.43
N ARG A 294 25.86 -3.12 3.08
CA ARG A 294 25.62 -3.49 1.68
C ARG A 294 25.08 -2.29 0.90
N TRP A 295 24.17 -1.52 1.50
CA TRP A 295 23.64 -0.33 0.84
C TRP A 295 24.73 0.76 0.71
N LEU A 296 25.55 0.97 1.74
CA LEU A 296 26.70 1.89 1.66
C LEU A 296 27.69 1.47 0.57
N PHE A 297 27.96 0.17 0.43
CA PHE A 297 28.73 -0.36 -0.69
C PHE A 297 28.07 -0.08 -2.04
N GLU A 298 26.78 -0.36 -2.20
CA GLU A 298 26.03 -0.07 -3.45
C GLU A 298 26.02 1.44 -3.77
N LEU A 299 26.06 2.31 -2.76
CA LEU A 299 26.09 3.76 -2.92
C LEU A 299 27.47 4.29 -3.34
N LEU A 300 28.53 3.87 -2.62
CA LEU A 300 29.87 4.50 -2.64
C LEU A 300 30.91 3.72 -3.43
N ALA A 301 30.62 2.50 -3.90
CA ALA A 301 31.59 1.69 -4.66
C ALA A 301 32.21 2.48 -5.83
N GLY A 302 33.53 2.44 -5.92
CA GLY A 302 34.35 3.07 -6.94
C GLY A 302 34.44 4.60 -6.89
N LEU A 303 33.82 5.26 -5.90
CA LEU A 303 33.82 6.72 -5.79
C LEU A 303 35.12 7.24 -5.19
N GLY A 304 35.80 8.16 -5.88
CA GLY A 304 36.95 8.90 -5.34
C GLY A 304 38.24 8.07 -5.20
N ASP A 305 38.97 8.26 -4.11
CA ASP A 305 40.25 7.56 -3.85
C ASP A 305 40.02 6.29 -2.99
N PRO A 306 40.55 5.11 -3.39
CA PRO A 306 40.47 3.89 -2.58
C PRO A 306 41.04 4.01 -1.16
N ALA A 307 41.98 4.93 -0.91
CA ALA A 307 42.57 5.16 0.41
C ALA A 307 41.61 5.90 1.35
N GLU A 308 40.69 6.68 0.80
CA GLU A 308 39.76 7.54 1.55
C GLU A 308 38.33 6.96 1.57
N ASN A 309 38.03 5.96 0.74
CA ASN A 309 36.72 5.31 0.66
C ASN A 309 36.78 3.85 1.11
N GLU A 310 36.30 3.57 2.33
CA GLU A 310 36.21 2.20 2.87
C GLU A 310 35.42 1.24 1.96
N TYR A 311 34.44 1.78 1.23
CA TYR A 311 33.53 1.04 0.36
C TYR A 311 33.98 1.00 -1.11
N TYR A 312 35.18 1.53 -1.45
CA TYR A 312 35.64 1.69 -2.84
C TYR A 312 35.58 0.40 -3.64
N ASP A 313 36.25 -0.64 -3.16
CA ASP A 313 36.20 -2.04 -3.59
C ASP A 313 37.33 -2.79 -2.89
N ARG A 314 37.00 -3.81 -2.07
CA ARG A 314 38.02 -4.64 -1.40
C ARG A 314 38.33 -5.94 -2.14
N THR A 315 37.64 -6.28 -3.24
CA THR A 315 37.63 -7.66 -3.77
C THR A 315 37.54 -7.85 -5.29
N SER A 316 37.23 -6.85 -6.13
CA SER A 316 37.08 -7.12 -7.57
C SER A 316 38.43 -7.27 -8.29
N VAL A 317 38.55 -8.38 -9.03
CA VAL A 317 39.74 -8.74 -9.81
C VAL A 317 39.66 -8.19 -11.25
N ASP A 318 38.48 -7.76 -11.73
CA ASP A 318 38.23 -7.43 -13.14
C ASP A 318 37.38 -6.14 -13.35
N GLY A 319 37.83 -5.00 -12.81
CA GLY A 319 37.29 -3.67 -13.12
C GLY A 319 36.75 -2.91 -11.91
N ARG A 320 36.71 -1.57 -11.99
CA ARG A 320 36.17 -0.70 -10.92
C ARG A 320 34.64 -0.91 -10.83
N PRO A 321 34.07 -1.42 -9.72
CA PRO A 321 32.62 -1.37 -9.52
C PRO A 321 32.20 0.11 -9.46
N ALA A 322 31.08 0.44 -10.10
CA ALA A 322 30.53 1.80 -10.10
C ALA A 322 29.22 1.80 -9.33
N GLY A 323 29.26 2.32 -8.10
CA GLY A 323 28.12 2.53 -7.22
C GLY A 323 27.19 3.64 -7.70
N ILE A 324 26.11 3.88 -6.97
CA ILE A 324 25.07 4.86 -7.34
C ILE A 324 25.67 6.26 -7.55
N LEU A 325 26.55 6.74 -6.67
CA LEU A 325 27.10 8.11 -6.78
C LEU A 325 28.10 8.28 -7.94
N VAL A 326 28.85 7.23 -8.30
CA VAL A 326 29.69 7.23 -9.51
C VAL A 326 28.80 7.31 -10.75
N ARG A 327 27.74 6.50 -10.80
CA ARG A 327 26.79 6.49 -11.91
C ARG A 327 26.01 7.81 -12.04
N PHE A 328 25.70 8.44 -10.90
CA PHE A 328 25.12 9.77 -10.87
C PHE A 328 26.06 10.79 -11.53
N LEU A 329 27.35 10.82 -11.16
CA LEU A 329 28.32 11.72 -11.81
C LEU A 329 28.50 11.41 -13.29
N GLU A 330 28.52 10.14 -13.69
CA GLU A 330 28.57 9.76 -15.11
C GLU A 330 27.37 10.29 -15.89
N GLU A 331 26.17 10.23 -15.31
CA GLU A 331 24.95 10.74 -15.91
C GLU A 331 24.95 12.28 -15.95
N GLU A 332 25.36 12.98 -14.88
CA GLU A 332 25.52 14.45 -14.89
C GLU A 332 26.52 14.91 -15.95
N LEU A 333 27.69 14.28 -16.03
CA LEU A 333 28.69 14.61 -17.05
C LEU A 333 28.14 14.36 -18.45
N ALA A 334 27.38 13.29 -18.66
CA ALA A 334 26.77 13.00 -19.96
C ALA A 334 25.67 13.99 -20.37
N LEU A 335 24.99 14.64 -19.41
CA LEU A 335 23.99 15.67 -19.68
C LEU A 335 24.63 17.05 -19.93
N TYR A 336 25.63 17.43 -19.12
CA TYR A 336 26.10 18.83 -19.02
C TYR A 336 27.48 19.09 -19.61
N VAL A 337 28.24 18.05 -19.94
CA VAL A 337 29.61 18.20 -20.47
C VAL A 337 29.72 17.47 -21.80
N ASP A 338 30.24 18.17 -22.81
CA ASP A 338 30.52 17.60 -24.13
C ASP A 338 32.01 17.75 -24.48
N PRO A 339 32.91 17.06 -23.75
CA PRO A 339 34.34 17.29 -23.91
C PRO A 339 34.85 16.80 -25.27
N ASP A 340 34.16 15.79 -25.84
CA ASP A 340 34.57 15.09 -27.05
C ASP A 340 33.65 15.39 -28.26
N GLY A 341 32.67 16.28 -28.13
CA GLY A 341 31.71 16.60 -29.21
C GLY A 341 30.80 15.43 -29.58
N ARG A 342 30.45 14.58 -28.60
CA ARG A 342 29.67 13.35 -28.79
C ARG A 342 28.16 13.58 -28.63
N LEU A 343 27.76 14.70 -28.03
CA LEU A 343 26.36 15.06 -27.84
C LEU A 343 25.77 15.67 -29.11
N GLN A 344 24.58 15.23 -29.50
CA GLN A 344 23.87 15.86 -30.61
C GLN A 344 23.37 17.22 -30.14
N ASN A 345 23.76 18.29 -30.84
CA ASN A 345 23.42 19.67 -30.49
C ASN A 345 24.05 20.19 -29.17
N GLY A 346 25.08 19.52 -28.64
CA GLY A 346 25.84 19.94 -27.45
C GLY A 346 25.17 19.58 -26.12
N PRO A 347 25.68 20.09 -24.97
CA PRO A 347 25.11 19.86 -23.63
C PRO A 347 23.64 20.28 -23.49
N LEU A 348 23.01 19.86 -22.40
CA LEU A 348 21.67 20.31 -22.04
C LEU A 348 21.59 21.85 -22.02
N ALA A 349 20.52 22.40 -22.58
CA ALA A 349 20.35 23.86 -22.67
C ALA A 349 20.01 24.52 -21.32
N ALA A 350 19.55 23.73 -20.35
CA ALA A 350 19.30 24.17 -18.98
C ALA A 350 20.48 23.79 -18.08
N ALA A 351 20.74 24.59 -17.05
CA ALA A 351 21.80 24.35 -16.08
C ALA A 351 21.29 24.40 -14.63
N PRO A 352 21.84 23.57 -13.72
CA PRO A 352 21.38 23.50 -12.33
C PRO A 352 21.55 24.83 -11.60
N SER A 353 20.52 25.28 -10.88
CA SER A 353 20.49 26.64 -10.33
C SER A 353 19.92 26.74 -8.92
N TRP A 354 18.89 25.96 -8.61
CA TRP A 354 18.21 26.00 -7.32
C TRP A 354 18.25 24.63 -6.69
N PHE A 355 18.47 24.55 -5.38
CA PHE A 355 18.58 23.29 -4.64
C PHE A 355 17.90 23.42 -3.28
N GLU A 356 17.19 22.37 -2.87
CA GLU A 356 16.44 22.29 -1.61
C GLU A 356 15.60 23.56 -1.31
N THR A 357 14.99 24.10 -2.37
CA THR A 357 14.26 25.37 -2.32
C THR A 357 12.88 25.16 -1.75
N LYS A 358 12.56 25.85 -0.65
CA LYS A 358 11.22 25.87 -0.07
C LYS A 358 10.30 26.71 -0.92
N LEU A 359 9.23 26.10 -1.44
CA LEU A 359 8.26 26.76 -2.30
C LEU A 359 6.84 26.57 -1.78
N SER A 360 5.92 27.43 -2.23
CA SER A 360 4.51 27.32 -1.89
C SER A 360 3.60 27.94 -2.94
N ILE A 361 2.38 27.43 -3.05
CA ILE A 361 1.29 27.97 -3.88
C ILE A 361 0.02 28.00 -3.03
N ASP A 362 -0.80 29.04 -3.20
CA ASP A 362 -2.10 29.11 -2.56
C ASP A 362 -3.21 28.64 -3.51
N VAL A 363 -4.00 27.67 -3.07
CA VAL A 363 -5.14 27.13 -3.82
C VAL A 363 -6.38 27.23 -2.95
N ASP A 364 -7.36 28.04 -3.36
CA ASP A 364 -8.63 28.26 -2.64
C ASP A 364 -8.47 28.56 -1.13
N GLY A 365 -7.41 29.31 -0.76
CA GLY A 365 -7.12 29.67 0.63
C GLY A 365 -6.34 28.60 1.42
N THR A 366 -6.00 27.47 0.80
CA THR A 366 -5.10 26.44 1.33
C THR A 366 -3.70 26.64 0.77
N THR A 367 -2.68 26.82 1.63
CA THR A 367 -1.29 26.89 1.19
C THR A 367 -0.71 25.49 0.99
N ILE A 368 -0.41 25.13 -0.25
CA ILE A 368 0.35 23.92 -0.56
C ILE A 368 1.84 24.27 -0.50
N ARG A 369 2.65 23.46 0.17
CA ARG A 369 4.09 23.66 0.36
C ARG A 369 4.89 22.48 -0.15
N GLY A 370 6.11 22.77 -0.56
CA GLY A 370 7.04 21.78 -1.07
C GLY A 370 8.48 22.18 -0.83
N VAL A 371 9.38 21.21 -0.96
CA VAL A 371 10.81 21.47 -1.10
C VAL A 371 11.21 20.91 -2.45
N LEU A 372 11.64 21.79 -3.34
CA LEU A 372 12.17 21.42 -4.64
C LEU A 372 13.61 20.97 -4.45
N ASP A 373 13.91 19.71 -4.80
CA ASP A 373 15.26 19.18 -4.66
C ASP A 373 16.25 19.89 -5.59
N ARG A 374 15.89 20.04 -6.88
CA ARG A 374 16.70 20.73 -7.87
C ARG A 374 15.86 21.41 -8.94
N GLY A 375 16.16 22.68 -9.21
CA GLY A 375 15.66 23.42 -10.36
C GLY A 375 16.78 23.82 -11.32
N GLU A 376 16.49 23.78 -12.60
CA GLU A 376 17.42 24.14 -13.68
C GLU A 376 16.84 25.28 -14.50
N VAL A 377 17.71 26.11 -15.08
CA VAL A 377 17.28 27.25 -15.88
C VAL A 377 18.06 27.32 -17.19
N THR A 378 17.36 27.66 -18.26
CA THR A 378 17.96 28.01 -19.56
C THR A 378 18.38 29.48 -19.58
N SER A 379 19.19 29.85 -20.57
CA SER A 379 19.62 31.26 -20.76
C SER A 379 18.47 32.25 -21.01
N ASP A 380 17.30 31.78 -21.45
CA ASP A 380 16.09 32.59 -21.65
C ASP A 380 15.06 32.50 -20.51
N GLY A 381 15.48 31.95 -19.36
CA GLY A 381 14.68 31.92 -18.12
C GLY A 381 13.66 30.79 -18.04
N ARG A 382 13.62 29.87 -19.00
CA ARG A 382 12.77 28.67 -18.92
C ARG A 382 13.34 27.72 -17.88
N ALA A 383 12.48 27.12 -17.06
CA ALA A 383 12.89 26.28 -15.96
C ALA A 383 12.54 24.79 -16.16
N ILE A 384 13.26 23.93 -15.45
CA ILE A 384 13.00 22.49 -15.34
C ILE A 384 13.08 22.10 -13.88
N VAL A 385 12.15 21.27 -13.41
CA VAL A 385 12.20 20.71 -12.05
C VAL A 385 12.75 19.28 -12.07
N ARG A 386 13.65 18.96 -11.15
CA ARG A 386 14.17 17.62 -10.92
C ARG A 386 13.98 17.22 -9.47
N ASP A 387 13.48 16.01 -9.28
CA ASP A 387 13.26 15.44 -7.95
C ASP A 387 14.02 14.11 -7.81
N TYR A 388 14.85 13.99 -6.77
CA TYR A 388 15.68 12.82 -6.53
C TYR A 388 14.83 11.69 -5.91
N LYS A 389 14.94 10.48 -6.47
CA LYS A 389 14.18 9.31 -6.01
C LYS A 389 15.06 8.10 -5.82
N THR A 390 15.26 7.71 -4.56
CA THR A 390 15.88 6.43 -4.18
C THR A 390 14.91 5.24 -4.29
N GLY A 391 13.61 5.53 -4.38
CA GLY A 391 12.54 4.54 -4.42
C GLY A 391 11.84 4.40 -5.77
N TYR A 392 10.51 4.29 -5.72
CA TYR A 392 9.65 4.29 -6.90
C TYR A 392 9.55 5.71 -7.49
N THR A 393 9.46 5.80 -8.81
CA THR A 393 9.24 7.05 -9.57
C THR A 393 7.90 6.95 -10.27
N SER A 394 7.03 7.94 -10.08
CA SER A 394 5.77 8.00 -10.82
C SER A 394 6.03 8.11 -12.32
N SER A 395 5.16 7.50 -13.12
CA SER A 395 5.20 7.60 -14.58
C SER A 395 4.62 8.94 -15.06
N GLU A 396 4.86 9.27 -16.33
CA GLU A 396 4.18 10.41 -16.99
C GLU A 396 2.66 10.24 -16.87
N ARG A 397 2.16 9.02 -17.14
CA ARG A 397 0.75 8.67 -17.03
C ARG A 397 0.19 8.92 -15.63
N ASP A 398 0.89 8.51 -14.57
CA ASP A 398 0.44 8.76 -13.19
C ASP A 398 0.24 10.26 -12.94
N THR A 399 1.06 11.09 -13.56
CA THR A 399 0.99 12.56 -13.43
C THR A 399 -0.13 13.15 -14.29
N LEU A 400 -0.19 12.78 -15.57
CA LEU A 400 -1.21 13.28 -16.51
C LEU A 400 -2.61 12.81 -16.16
N ASP A 401 -2.77 11.57 -15.67
CA ASP A 401 -4.06 10.99 -15.29
C ASP A 401 -4.45 11.27 -13.84
N GLY A 402 -3.72 12.15 -13.14
CA GLY A 402 -4.17 12.79 -11.90
C GLY A 402 -3.93 12.01 -10.62
N LEU A 403 -2.99 11.07 -10.62
CA LEU A 403 -2.59 10.34 -9.42
C LEU A 403 -1.40 11.01 -8.71
N SER A 404 -0.43 11.50 -9.49
CA SER A 404 0.78 12.19 -9.03
C SER A 404 0.72 13.68 -9.35
N PHE A 405 1.19 14.50 -8.40
CA PHE A 405 1.15 15.96 -8.46
C PHE A 405 2.49 16.60 -8.13
N GLN A 406 3.49 15.84 -7.68
CA GLN A 406 4.76 16.40 -7.20
C GLN A 406 5.46 17.27 -8.25
N LEU A 407 5.77 16.73 -9.43
CA LEU A 407 6.41 17.47 -10.52
C LEU A 407 5.59 18.70 -10.99
N PRO A 408 4.28 18.59 -11.31
CA PRO A 408 3.53 19.77 -11.76
C PRO A 408 3.32 20.81 -10.65
N LEU A 409 3.20 20.40 -9.38
CA LEU A 409 3.17 21.35 -8.26
C LEU A 409 4.48 22.11 -8.16
N TYR A 410 5.62 21.43 -8.21
CA TYR A 410 6.92 22.09 -8.17
C TYR A 410 7.14 23.01 -9.37
N ALA A 411 6.69 22.61 -10.57
CA ALA A 411 6.74 23.47 -11.75
C ALA A 411 5.97 24.79 -11.55
N LYS A 412 4.74 24.72 -11.04
CA LYS A 412 3.91 25.91 -10.75
C LYS A 412 4.47 26.75 -9.60
N MET A 413 4.86 26.08 -8.51
CA MET A 413 5.46 26.75 -7.37
C MET A 413 6.75 27.48 -7.76
N LEU A 414 7.57 26.89 -8.63
CA LEU A 414 8.81 27.53 -9.09
C LEU A 414 8.51 28.81 -9.90
N GLU A 415 7.52 28.77 -10.81
CA GLU A 415 7.05 29.95 -11.56
C GLU A 415 6.52 31.07 -10.63
N GLU A 416 5.88 30.72 -9.51
CA GLU A 416 5.29 31.71 -8.60
C GLU A 416 6.26 32.31 -7.58
N ASN A 417 7.33 31.60 -7.24
CA ASN A 417 8.22 31.97 -6.13
C ASN A 417 9.59 32.48 -6.60
N VAL A 418 9.94 32.36 -7.89
CA VAL A 418 11.26 32.73 -8.43
C VAL A 418 11.11 33.66 -9.62
N ASP A 419 11.45 34.94 -9.43
CA ASP A 419 11.27 36.00 -10.44
C ASP A 419 12.06 35.77 -11.73
N GLU A 420 13.19 35.06 -11.66
CA GLU A 420 14.02 34.73 -12.83
C GLU A 420 13.39 33.68 -13.76
N VAL A 421 12.35 32.98 -13.30
CA VAL A 421 11.66 31.92 -14.05
C VAL A 421 10.57 32.53 -14.91
N THR A 422 10.71 32.41 -16.23
CA THR A 422 9.69 32.88 -17.18
C THR A 422 8.54 31.89 -17.29
N GLU A 423 8.87 30.59 -17.39
CA GLU A 423 7.94 29.49 -17.43
C GLU A 423 8.69 28.16 -17.18
N THR A 424 8.05 27.16 -16.60
CA THR A 424 8.62 25.81 -16.46
C THR A 424 8.29 24.97 -17.69
N VAL A 425 9.27 24.40 -18.39
CA VAL A 425 9.07 23.64 -19.64
C VAL A 425 9.18 22.13 -19.51
N GLY A 426 9.35 21.64 -18.28
CA GLY A 426 9.31 20.22 -17.99
C GLY A 426 9.73 19.90 -16.57
N GLY A 427 9.68 18.63 -16.25
CA GLY A 427 10.22 18.10 -15.02
C GLY A 427 10.45 16.60 -15.11
N GLY A 428 11.25 16.05 -14.19
CA GLY A 428 11.49 14.61 -14.16
C GLY A 428 12.02 14.13 -12.84
N TYR A 429 11.82 12.84 -12.57
CA TYR A 429 12.50 12.19 -11.46
C TYR A 429 13.91 11.78 -11.87
N TYR A 430 14.85 11.99 -10.96
CA TYR A 430 16.20 11.49 -11.05
C TYR A 430 16.31 10.25 -10.17
N ARG A 431 16.33 9.08 -10.80
CA ARG A 431 16.31 7.80 -10.11
C ARG A 431 17.70 7.44 -9.59
N LEU A 432 17.79 7.10 -8.31
CA LEU A 432 19.00 6.75 -7.56
C LEU A 432 18.78 5.48 -6.72
N LYS A 433 18.20 4.44 -7.35
CA LYS A 433 17.68 3.26 -6.64
C LYS A 433 18.74 2.20 -6.34
N GLU A 434 19.49 1.80 -7.35
CA GLU A 434 20.55 0.79 -7.30
C GLU A 434 21.54 1.10 -8.44
N PRO A 435 22.80 0.60 -8.39
CA PRO A 435 23.83 0.96 -9.36
C PRO A 435 23.43 0.80 -10.83
N GLY A 436 22.63 -0.22 -11.17
CA GLY A 436 22.15 -0.46 -12.52
C GLY A 436 20.90 0.32 -12.93
N LYS A 437 20.33 1.15 -12.04
CA LYS A 437 19.08 1.90 -12.25
C LYS A 437 19.21 3.38 -11.88
N VAL A 438 20.40 3.93 -12.06
CA VAL A 438 20.60 5.38 -12.03
C VAL A 438 20.19 5.95 -13.38
N SER A 439 19.30 6.94 -13.37
CA SER A 439 18.77 7.55 -14.61
C SER A 439 18.18 8.93 -14.33
N SER A 440 18.56 9.90 -15.14
CA SER A 440 18.06 11.28 -15.12
C SER A 440 16.75 11.49 -15.89
N THR A 441 16.25 10.45 -16.56
CA THR A 441 15.09 10.48 -17.46
C THR A 441 13.94 9.61 -16.95
N ALA A 442 13.89 9.38 -15.63
CA ALA A 442 12.86 8.54 -15.03
C ALA A 442 11.59 9.34 -14.81
N GLY A 443 10.46 8.95 -15.41
CA GLY A 443 9.16 9.59 -15.16
C GLY A 443 9.20 11.10 -15.40
N GLN A 444 9.03 11.51 -16.65
CA GLN A 444 9.14 12.91 -17.05
C GLN A 444 7.78 13.46 -17.44
N ILE A 445 7.61 14.77 -17.23
CA ILE A 445 6.53 15.55 -17.83
C ILE A 445 7.17 16.69 -18.63
N GLY A 446 6.58 16.99 -19.76
CA GLY A 446 7.05 18.04 -20.65
C GLY A 446 6.34 17.91 -21.98
N PHE A 447 6.95 18.45 -23.01
CA PHE A 447 6.42 18.39 -24.37
C PHE A 447 7.56 18.26 -25.37
N VAL A 448 7.24 17.83 -26.59
CA VAL A 448 8.23 17.71 -27.67
C VAL A 448 8.76 19.09 -28.06
N GLY A 449 7.88 20.02 -28.41
CA GLY A 449 8.25 21.41 -28.68
C GLY A 449 7.79 21.95 -30.03
N ASP A 450 7.50 23.24 -30.02
CA ASP A 450 7.41 24.11 -31.19
C ASP A 450 8.80 24.76 -31.42
N GLU A 451 9.26 24.93 -32.66
CA GLU A 451 10.66 25.31 -32.97
C GLU A 451 11.23 26.44 -32.07
N PRO A 452 12.38 26.26 -31.39
CA PRO A 452 13.20 25.04 -31.32
C PRO A 452 12.62 23.97 -30.37
N PRO A 453 12.87 22.67 -30.65
CA PRO A 453 12.32 21.58 -29.84
C PRO A 453 12.72 21.69 -28.37
N ASN A 454 11.80 21.31 -27.49
CA ASN A 454 11.98 21.25 -26.04
C ASN A 454 12.57 19.90 -25.58
N ALA A 455 12.40 18.84 -26.38
CA ALA A 455 12.86 17.49 -26.07
C ALA A 455 13.81 16.94 -27.13
N SER A 456 14.78 16.14 -26.68
CA SER A 456 15.61 15.26 -27.53
C SER A 456 15.60 13.83 -26.98
N TRP A 457 16.16 12.87 -27.74
CA TRP A 457 16.12 11.45 -27.39
C TRP A 457 17.52 10.85 -27.30
N ARG A 458 17.77 10.17 -26.18
CA ARG A 458 18.94 9.34 -25.94
C ARG A 458 18.70 7.93 -26.46
N GLY A 459 19.59 7.41 -27.29
CA GLY A 459 19.53 6.03 -27.78
C GLY A 459 19.85 4.99 -26.70
N ASN A 460 19.82 3.70 -27.07
CA ASN A 460 20.02 2.58 -26.13
C ASN A 460 21.47 2.43 -25.64
N SER A 461 22.41 3.19 -26.20
CA SER A 461 23.80 3.26 -25.75
C SER A 461 24.07 4.62 -25.12
N TYR A 462 24.88 4.65 -24.05
CA TYR A 462 25.42 5.90 -23.48
C TYR A 462 26.16 6.76 -24.54
N ASN A 463 26.55 6.15 -25.68
CA ASN A 463 27.26 6.78 -26.79
C ASN A 463 26.35 7.34 -27.90
N ASP A 464 25.05 7.12 -27.85
CA ASP A 464 24.13 7.68 -28.84
C ASP A 464 23.89 9.14 -28.46
N GLY A 465 24.43 10.10 -29.22
CA GLY A 465 24.42 11.52 -28.86
C GLY A 465 23.01 12.12 -28.74
N TYR A 466 22.78 12.91 -27.69
CA TYR A 466 21.55 13.67 -27.38
C TYR A 466 21.95 15.02 -26.76
N GLY A 467 21.04 15.99 -26.65
CA GLY A 467 21.33 17.29 -26.01
C GLY A 467 20.85 18.51 -26.81
N GLY A 468 21.30 19.69 -26.37
CA GLY A 468 20.88 20.99 -26.91
C GLY A 468 19.43 21.40 -26.61
N THR A 469 18.66 20.54 -25.94
CA THR A 469 17.27 20.79 -25.53
C THR A 469 17.19 20.84 -24.00
N PRO A 470 16.14 21.48 -23.43
CA PRO A 470 15.88 21.44 -22.00
C PRO A 470 15.62 20.01 -21.49
N MET A 471 14.83 19.21 -22.20
CA MET A 471 14.46 17.86 -21.79
C MET A 471 15.13 16.79 -22.66
N VAL A 472 15.42 15.63 -22.07
CA VAL A 472 15.95 14.45 -22.75
C VAL A 472 15.14 13.23 -22.33
N TYR A 473 14.65 12.46 -23.30
CA TYR A 473 13.91 11.21 -23.10
C TYR A 473 14.75 10.00 -23.54
N HIS A 474 14.45 8.81 -23.02
CA HIS A 474 15.18 7.58 -23.37
C HIS A 474 14.44 6.75 -24.43
N GLY A 475 15.16 6.29 -25.45
CA GLY A 475 14.64 5.36 -26.46
C GLY A 475 13.52 5.95 -27.32
N SER A 476 12.40 5.23 -27.43
CA SER A 476 11.21 5.66 -28.17
C SER A 476 10.14 6.30 -27.30
N ASP A 477 10.44 6.56 -26.02
CA ASP A 477 9.51 7.19 -25.10
C ASP A 477 9.28 8.62 -25.59
N LYS A 478 8.05 8.90 -26.04
CA LYS A 478 7.64 10.23 -26.44
C LYS A 478 6.75 10.79 -25.34
N PRO A 479 6.94 12.07 -24.95
CA PRO A 479 5.97 12.71 -24.07
C PRO A 479 4.59 12.65 -24.71
N SER A 480 3.58 12.50 -23.87
CA SER A 480 2.18 12.42 -24.33
C SER A 480 1.65 13.77 -24.83
N ILE A 481 2.36 14.86 -24.54
CA ILE A 481 2.06 16.23 -24.96
C ILE A 481 3.06 16.62 -26.07
N GLU A 482 2.55 17.04 -27.21
CA GLU A 482 3.37 17.42 -28.38
C GLU A 482 3.83 18.90 -28.32
N SER A 483 2.97 19.81 -27.86
CA SER A 483 3.12 21.26 -28.02
C SER A 483 3.37 22.01 -26.71
N ARG A 484 3.91 23.23 -26.81
CA ARG A 484 4.01 24.12 -25.64
C ARG A 484 2.62 24.49 -25.11
N ALA A 485 1.65 24.69 -26.00
CA ALA A 485 0.29 25.06 -25.64
C ALA A 485 -0.41 23.96 -24.83
N GLY A 486 -0.26 22.68 -25.23
CA GLY A 486 -0.79 21.54 -24.48
C GLY A 486 -0.18 21.41 -23.09
N PHE A 487 1.12 21.68 -22.95
CA PHE A 487 1.78 21.67 -21.63
C PHE A 487 1.30 22.81 -20.73
N ARG A 488 1.03 23.99 -21.31
CA ARG A 488 0.44 25.12 -20.60
C ARG A 488 -0.99 24.84 -20.16
N GLU A 489 -1.81 24.25 -21.02
CA GLU A 489 -3.16 23.78 -20.64
C GLU A 489 -3.08 22.85 -19.43
N PHE A 490 -2.15 21.89 -19.45
CA PHE A 490 -1.95 20.97 -18.33
C PHE A 490 -1.60 21.70 -17.02
N LEU A 491 -0.57 22.54 -17.05
CA LEU A 491 -0.05 23.22 -15.85
C LEU A 491 -0.96 24.34 -15.35
N ASP A 492 -1.54 25.14 -16.23
CA ASP A 492 -2.24 26.38 -15.87
C ASP A 492 -3.75 26.19 -15.71
N GLU A 493 -4.33 25.14 -16.30
CA GLU A 493 -5.77 24.89 -16.21
C GLU A 493 -6.09 23.57 -15.52
N VAL A 494 -5.47 22.48 -15.94
CA VAL A 494 -5.83 21.13 -15.48
C VAL A 494 -5.36 20.90 -14.05
N VAL A 495 -4.09 21.18 -13.75
CA VAL A 495 -3.51 21.00 -12.41
C VAL A 495 -4.24 21.85 -11.36
N PRO A 496 -4.40 23.19 -11.52
CA PRO A 496 -5.13 24.01 -10.56
C PRO A 496 -6.57 23.55 -10.31
N ARG A 497 -7.30 23.16 -11.37
CA ARG A 497 -8.66 22.63 -11.25
C ARG A 497 -8.72 21.34 -10.44
N ARG A 498 -7.75 20.44 -10.62
CA ARG A 498 -7.65 19.20 -9.84
C ARG A 498 -7.30 19.48 -8.38
N LEU A 499 -6.37 20.41 -8.13
CA LEU A 499 -6.01 20.83 -6.76
C LEU A 499 -7.21 21.45 -6.03
N ALA A 500 -7.95 22.34 -6.69
CA ALA A 500 -9.19 22.91 -6.15
C ALA A 500 -10.22 21.81 -5.79
N SER A 501 -10.38 20.80 -6.66
CA SER A 501 -11.27 19.66 -6.39
C SER A 501 -10.80 18.79 -5.21
N ILE A 502 -9.48 18.61 -5.04
CA ILE A 502 -8.89 17.92 -3.89
C ILE A 502 -9.15 18.72 -2.60
N VAL A 503 -8.86 20.02 -2.60
CA VAL A 503 -9.10 20.92 -1.47
C VAL A 503 -10.57 20.91 -1.07
N ALA A 504 -11.48 21.12 -2.02
CA ALA A 504 -12.92 21.09 -1.77
C ALA A 504 -13.39 19.74 -1.19
N GLY A 505 -12.86 18.62 -1.70
CA GLY A 505 -13.18 17.29 -1.19
C GLY A 505 -12.72 17.08 0.26
N ILE A 506 -11.51 17.54 0.61
CA ILE A 506 -11.00 17.45 1.98
C ILE A 506 -11.84 18.34 2.91
N GLU A 507 -12.15 19.57 2.53
CA GLU A 507 -13.00 20.48 3.32
C GLU A 507 -14.41 19.92 3.52
N ALA A 508 -14.97 19.27 2.50
CA ALA A 508 -16.25 18.58 2.56
C ALA A 508 -16.22 17.33 3.45
N GLY A 509 -15.03 16.87 3.87
CA GLY A 509 -14.83 15.66 4.66
C GLY A 509 -15.09 14.38 3.86
N THR A 510 -14.71 14.39 2.58
CA THR A 510 -14.83 13.26 1.67
C THR A 510 -13.60 12.36 1.79
N PHE A 511 -13.71 11.28 2.55
CA PHE A 511 -12.59 10.37 2.90
C PHE A 511 -12.91 8.90 2.60
N HIS A 512 -13.50 8.66 1.43
CA HIS A 512 -13.90 7.32 1.02
C HIS A 512 -12.70 6.39 0.73
N PRO A 513 -12.89 5.06 0.87
CA PRO A 513 -11.94 4.10 0.34
C PRO A 513 -11.69 4.37 -1.15
N THR A 514 -10.46 4.10 -1.60
CA THR A 514 -10.06 4.43 -2.98
C THR A 514 -11.04 3.91 -4.04
N VAL A 515 -11.27 4.74 -5.05
CA VAL A 515 -11.99 4.39 -6.28
C VAL A 515 -11.05 4.05 -7.44
N ASN A 516 -9.74 4.23 -7.23
CA ASN A 516 -8.70 3.83 -8.17
C ASN A 516 -8.59 2.30 -8.25
N ASP A 517 -7.79 1.81 -9.21
CA ASP A 517 -7.36 0.42 -9.16
C ASP A 517 -6.59 0.11 -7.87
N PRO A 518 -6.82 -1.05 -7.23
CA PRO A 518 -6.04 -1.44 -6.06
C PRO A 518 -4.53 -1.36 -6.26
N ASP A 519 -4.04 -1.60 -7.48
CA ASP A 519 -2.63 -1.49 -7.81
C ASP A 519 -2.19 -0.01 -7.85
N ASP A 520 -2.92 0.84 -8.57
CA ASP A 520 -2.66 2.29 -8.64
C ASP A 520 -2.72 2.96 -7.26
N ALA A 521 -3.65 2.52 -6.40
CA ALA A 521 -3.79 3.02 -5.04
C ALA A 521 -2.76 2.47 -4.04
N GLY A 522 -1.95 1.47 -4.45
CA GLY A 522 -0.97 0.82 -3.58
C GLY A 522 -1.60 0.02 -2.42
N CYS A 523 -2.77 -0.59 -2.63
CA CYS A 523 -3.53 -1.29 -1.58
C CYS A 523 -2.78 -2.48 -0.97
N SER A 524 -1.93 -3.15 -1.74
CA SER A 524 -1.18 -4.35 -1.31
C SER A 524 -0.28 -4.07 -0.10
N ASN A 525 0.36 -2.89 -0.07
CA ASN A 525 1.29 -2.45 0.96
C ASN A 525 0.67 -1.40 1.90
N CYS A 526 -0.65 -1.18 1.83
CA CYS A 526 -1.31 -0.19 2.66
C CYS A 526 -1.45 -0.71 4.11
N PRO A 527 -0.94 0.03 5.12
CA PRO A 527 -1.03 -0.37 6.53
C PRO A 527 -2.46 -0.32 7.07
N PHE A 528 -3.37 0.39 6.38
CA PHE A 528 -4.77 0.52 6.76
C PHE A 528 -5.71 -0.40 5.97
N ARG A 529 -5.18 -1.38 5.22
CA ARG A 529 -5.97 -2.28 4.36
C ARG A 529 -7.02 -3.09 5.13
N ASP A 530 -6.74 -3.41 6.40
CA ASP A 530 -7.65 -4.17 7.26
C ASP A 530 -8.80 -3.31 7.82
N ALA A 531 -8.66 -1.97 7.76
CA ALA A 531 -9.66 -1.02 8.25
C ALA A 531 -10.56 -0.45 7.12
N CYS A 532 -10.03 -0.32 5.90
CA CYS A 532 -10.70 0.43 4.84
C CYS A 532 -11.92 -0.30 4.21
N ASP A 533 -11.93 -1.64 4.19
CA ASP A 533 -12.94 -2.47 3.48
C ASP A 533 -13.16 -2.00 2.03
N VAL A 534 -12.07 -1.78 1.29
CA VAL A 534 -12.16 -1.36 -0.11
C VAL A 534 -12.88 -2.42 -0.94
N ARG A 535 -13.93 -2.03 -1.66
CA ARG A 535 -14.73 -2.91 -2.53
C ARG A 535 -14.47 -2.57 -3.99
N SER A 536 -13.26 -2.90 -4.46
CA SER A 536 -12.76 -2.57 -5.81
C SER A 536 -13.73 -2.95 -6.94
N HIS A 537 -14.39 -4.11 -6.83
CA HIS A 537 -15.42 -4.58 -7.77
C HIS A 537 -16.66 -3.66 -7.91
N ARG A 538 -16.80 -2.63 -7.07
CA ARG A 538 -17.91 -1.66 -7.09
C ARG A 538 -17.47 -0.21 -7.30
N ARG A 539 -16.20 0.03 -7.59
CA ARG A 539 -15.65 1.39 -7.75
C ARG A 539 -16.43 2.24 -8.77
N GLN A 540 -16.81 1.65 -9.91
CA GLN A 540 -17.53 2.36 -10.98
C GLN A 540 -18.92 2.80 -10.51
N LEU A 541 -19.70 1.87 -9.96
CA LEU A 541 -21.00 2.17 -9.35
C LEU A 541 -20.87 3.21 -8.22
N PHE A 542 -19.78 3.14 -7.45
CA PHE A 542 -19.50 4.09 -6.39
C PHE A 542 -19.33 5.52 -6.93
N MET A 543 -18.49 5.68 -7.97
CA MET A 543 -18.26 6.96 -8.64
C MET A 543 -19.54 7.51 -9.27
N GLU A 544 -20.32 6.68 -9.98
CA GLU A 544 -21.60 7.08 -10.57
C GLU A 544 -22.58 7.62 -9.52
N ASN A 545 -22.70 6.94 -8.37
CA ASN A 545 -23.56 7.40 -7.29
C ASN A 545 -23.06 8.72 -6.68
N MET A 546 -21.74 8.86 -6.52
CA MET A 546 -21.12 10.08 -6.00
C MET A 546 -21.37 11.29 -6.89
N GLU A 547 -21.23 11.13 -8.21
CA GLU A 547 -21.53 12.15 -9.20
C GLU A 547 -23.03 12.51 -9.21
N SER A 548 -23.91 11.49 -9.13
CA SER A 548 -25.36 11.71 -9.12
C SER A 548 -25.87 12.50 -7.90
N GLU A 549 -25.17 12.40 -6.77
CA GLU A 549 -25.47 13.13 -5.54
C GLU A 549 -24.83 14.52 -5.49
N GLY A 550 -24.04 14.91 -6.49
CA GLY A 550 -23.38 16.22 -6.57
C GLY A 550 -22.40 16.46 -5.42
N ARG A 551 -21.65 15.42 -5.02
CA ARG A 551 -20.71 15.50 -3.90
C ARG A 551 -19.36 16.06 -4.34
N ASP A 552 -18.79 16.94 -3.52
CA ASP A 552 -17.43 17.43 -3.70
C ASP A 552 -16.43 16.31 -3.40
N ALA A 553 -15.87 15.73 -4.46
CA ALA A 553 -14.91 14.65 -4.40
C ALA A 553 -13.99 14.70 -5.62
N TYR A 554 -12.68 14.59 -5.38
CA TYR A 554 -11.74 14.41 -6.45
C TYR A 554 -11.77 12.96 -6.94
N VAL A 555 -12.00 12.78 -8.24
CA VAL A 555 -11.87 11.48 -8.92
C VAL A 555 -10.88 11.66 -10.06
N PRO A 556 -9.72 11.01 -10.00
CA PRO A 556 -8.72 11.16 -11.06
C PRO A 556 -9.19 10.47 -12.36
N PRO A 557 -8.78 10.98 -13.54
CA PRO A 557 -9.03 10.32 -14.83
C PRO A 557 -8.67 8.82 -14.85
N ILE A 558 -7.56 8.43 -14.20
CA ILE A 558 -7.14 7.02 -14.14
C ILE A 558 -8.21 6.10 -13.51
N ALA A 559 -8.96 6.58 -12.50
CA ALA A 559 -10.05 5.82 -11.89
C ALA A 559 -11.18 5.51 -12.88
N ARG A 560 -11.39 6.43 -13.85
CA ARG A 560 -12.39 6.28 -14.92
C ARG A 560 -11.88 5.43 -16.08
N GLY A 561 -10.60 5.03 -16.08
CA GLY A 561 -9.96 4.38 -17.22
C GLY A 561 -9.85 5.31 -18.42
N VAL A 562 -9.76 6.62 -18.18
CA VAL A 562 -9.61 7.66 -19.21
C VAL A 562 -8.22 8.25 -19.09
N GLU A 563 -7.46 8.20 -20.18
CA GLU A 563 -6.18 8.89 -20.30
C GLU A 563 -6.45 10.36 -20.63
N TRP A 564 -5.79 11.28 -19.94
CA TRP A 564 -5.91 12.70 -20.24
C TRP A 564 -5.07 13.05 -21.48
N ALA A 565 -5.63 13.87 -22.36
CA ALA A 565 -4.95 14.45 -23.51
C ALA A 565 -5.27 15.96 -23.61
N PRO A 566 -4.32 16.79 -24.08
CA PRO A 566 -4.52 18.22 -24.25
C PRO A 566 -5.50 18.53 -25.38
N VAL A 567 -6.39 19.50 -25.18
CA VAL A 567 -7.32 19.99 -26.20
C VAL A 567 -6.61 20.93 -27.18
N ALA A 568 -5.62 21.69 -26.68
CA ALA A 568 -4.87 22.66 -27.47
C ALA A 568 -4.10 22.05 -28.66
N GLU A 569 -3.94 20.72 -28.70
CA GLU A 569 -3.24 19.98 -29.76
C GLU A 569 -4.15 19.55 -30.91
N GLU A 570 -5.47 19.48 -30.69
CA GLU A 570 -6.44 19.15 -31.74
C GLU A 570 -6.81 20.38 -32.60
N GLY A 571 -6.18 21.53 -32.33
CA GLY A 571 -6.54 22.85 -32.82
C GLY A 571 -5.75 23.38 -34.02
N GLU A 572 -5.07 22.56 -34.82
CA GLU A 572 -4.58 22.94 -36.16
C GLU A 572 -4.63 21.75 -37.11
N ASN A 573 -5.73 21.62 -37.87
CA ASN A 573 -5.81 20.82 -39.09
C ASN A 573 -6.59 21.59 -40.17
#